data_AF-A0AAF0UHL2-F1
#
_entry.id   AF-A0AAF0UHL2-F1
#
_cell.length_a   1.000
_cell.length_b   1.000
_cell.length_c   1.000
_cell.angle_alpha   90.00
_cell.angle_beta   90.00
_cell.angle_gamma   90.00
#
_symmetry.space_group_name_H-M   'P 1'
#
loop_
_entity.id
_entity.type
_entity.pdbx_description
1 polymer ?
#
loop_
_entity_poly.entity_id
_entity_poly.type
_entity_poly.pdbx_seq_one_letter_code
_entity_poly.pdbx_strand_id
1 'polypeptide(L)' 'PTSPTDIRSFFGLASYYKRFVEGLSSISSPLTKLTQKTTKFQWFEACEKSFQQLKRWLTTSPVLILPEGT' A
#
# COMPACT_ATOMS: atom_id res chain seq x y z
N PRO A 1 -4.70 7.82 6.53
CA PRO A 1 -3.89 7.28 7.66
C PRO A 1 -3.33 8.44 8.48
N THR A 2 -3.45 8.39 9.81
CA THR A 2 -3.04 9.52 10.68
C THR A 2 -1.84 9.17 11.55
N SER A 3 -1.46 7.88 11.61
CA SER A 3 -0.30 7.42 12.36
C SER A 3 0.59 6.45 11.57
N PRO A 4 1.88 6.29 11.95
CA PRO A 4 2.75 5.25 11.41
C PRO A 4 2.19 3.84 11.60
N THR A 5 1.39 3.63 12.65
CA THR A 5 0.74 2.34 12.96
C THR A 5 -0.30 2.02 11.89
N ASP A 6 -1.12 2.99 11.48
CA ASP A 6 -2.12 2.80 10.42
C ASP A 6 -1.46 2.43 9.09
N ILE A 7 -0.32 3.05 8.76
CA ILE A 7 0.44 2.72 7.55
C ILE A 7 0.96 1.28 7.62
N ARG A 8 1.47 0.84 8.79
CA ARG A 8 1.93 -0.55 8.97
C ARG A 8 0.79 -1.55 8.86
N SER A 9 -0.36 -1.26 9.47
CA SER A 9 -1.56 -2.10 9.36
C SER A 9 -2.02 -2.21 7.90
N PHE A 10 -2.03 -1.09 7.17
CA PHE A 10 -2.34 -1.09 5.74
C PHE A 10 -1.33 -1.92 4.94
N PHE A 11 -0.03 -1.80 5.22
CA PHE A 11 0.98 -2.65 4.58
C PHE A 11 0.83 -4.12 4.94
N GLY A 12 0.40 -4.44 6.16
CA GLY A 12 0.06 -5.81 6.55
C GLY A 12 -1.00 -6.40 5.63
N LEU A 13 -2.09 -5.67 5.38
CA LEU A 13 -3.14 -6.08 4.44
C LEU A 13 -2.63 -6.13 2.99
N ALA A 14 -1.92 -5.08 2.54
CA ALA A 14 -1.39 -5.00 1.19
C ALA A 14 -0.32 -6.06 0.90
N SER A 15 0.35 -6.59 1.92
CA SER A 15 1.38 -7.63 1.76
C SER A 15 0.83 -8.94 1.21
N TYR A 16 -0.42 -9.27 1.54
CA TYR A 16 -1.12 -10.43 0.97
C TYR A 16 -1.26 -10.31 -0.55
N TYR A 17 -1.52 -9.09 -1.04
CA TYR A 17 -1.73 -8.80 -2.46
C TYR A 17 -0.43 -8.49 -3.20
N LYS A 18 0.72 -8.41 -2.52
CA LYS A 18 2.02 -8.02 -3.11
C LYS A 18 2.43 -8.90 -4.30
N ARG A 19 2.06 -10.19 -4.30
CA ARG A 19 2.36 -11.11 -5.42
C ARG A 19 1.66 -10.73 -6.73
N PHE A 20 0.61 -9.91 -6.65
CA PHE A 20 -0.21 -9.49 -7.79
C PHE A 20 0.02 -8.03 -8.18
N VAL A 21 0.93 -7.33 -7.51
CA VAL A 21 1.21 -5.92 -7.76
C VAL A 21 2.68 -5.75 -8.13
N GLU A 22 2.93 -5.69 -9.43
CA GLU A 22 4.24 -5.31 -9.94
C GLU A 22 4.54 -3.84 -9.59
N GLY A 23 5.77 -3.56 -9.16
CA GLY A 23 6.18 -2.19 -8.81
C GLY A 23 5.68 -1.67 -7.45
N LEU A 24 5.06 -2.51 -6.61
CA LEU A 24 4.61 -2.13 -5.26
C LEU A 24 5.73 -1.46 -4.44
N SER A 25 6.97 -1.95 -4.56
CA SER A 25 8.14 -1.41 -3.86
C SER A 25 8.46 0.05 -4.22
N SER A 26 8.24 0.44 -5.47
CA SER A 26 8.48 1.81 -5.92
C SER A 26 7.41 2.76 -5.38
N ILE A 27 6.15 2.34 -5.44
CA ILE A 27 4.99 3.11 -4.95
C ILE A 27 5.02 3.21 -3.41
N SER A 28 5.45 2.16 -2.72
CA SER A 28 5.51 2.11 -1.26
C SER A 28 6.72 2.82 -0.65
N SER A 29 7.72 3.20 -1.45
CA SER A 29 8.93 3.87 -0.99
C SER A 29 8.67 5.10 -0.11
N PRO A 30 7.85 6.10 -0.51
CA PRO A 30 7.56 7.25 0.35
C PRO A 30 6.81 6.86 1.64
N LEU A 31 5.91 5.88 1.58
CA LEU A 31 5.19 5.39 2.76
C LEU A 31 6.08 4.59 3.73
N THR A 32 7.08 3.89 3.20
CA THR A 32 8.09 3.17 3.99
C THR A 32 8.97 4.14 4.77
N LYS A 33 9.24 5.33 4.22
CA LYS A 33 9.95 6.40 4.95
C LYS A 33 9.14 6.90 6.15
N LEU A 34 7.81 6.96 6.04
CA LEU A 34 6.93 7.37 7.14
C LEU A 34 6.82 6.37 8.29
N THR A 35 7.17 5.10 8.05
CA THR A 35 7.16 4.05 9.09
C THR A 35 8.50 3.88 9.80
N GLN A 36 9.56 4.55 9.34
CA GLN A 36 10.88 4.52 9.97
C GLN A 36 10.88 5.23 11.33
N LYS A 37 11.49 4.61 12.34
CA LYS A 37 11.55 5.13 13.72
C LYS A 37 12.20 6.52 13.82
N THR A 38 13.07 6.87 12.88
CA THR A 38 13.90 8.07 12.90
C THR A 38 13.24 9.29 12.24
N THR A 39 12.13 9.11 11.53
CA THR A 39 11.51 10.18 10.73
C THR A 39 10.25 10.68 11.41
N LYS A 40 10.10 12.00 11.54
CA LYS A 40 8.83 12.59 11.98
C LYS A 40 7.74 12.19 10.98
N PHE A 41 6.61 11.70 11.48
CA PHE A 41 5.48 11.37 10.63
C PHE A 41 4.96 12.66 9.98
N GLN A 42 5.26 12.84 8.70
CA GLN A 42 4.84 14.00 7.93
C GLN A 42 4.20 13.52 6.64
N TRP A 43 2.88 13.64 6.57
CA TRP A 43 2.12 13.17 5.42
C TRP A 43 2.22 14.19 4.28
N PHE A 44 3.08 13.90 3.31
CA PHE A 44 3.27 14.74 2.11
C PHE A 44 2.36 14.31 0.96
N GLU A 45 2.18 15.18 -0.03
CA GLU A 45 1.40 14.90 -1.23
C GLU A 45 1.90 13.64 -1.98
N ALA A 46 3.21 13.40 -1.99
CA ALA A 46 3.80 12.17 -2.54
C ALA A 46 3.33 10.91 -1.79
N CYS A 47 3.14 10.99 -0.47
CA CYS A 47 2.64 9.89 0.33
C CYS A 47 1.15 9.64 0.04
N GLU A 48 0.35 10.70 -0.10
CA GLU A 48 -1.06 10.57 -0.50
C GLU A 48 -1.20 9.96 -1.89
N LYS A 49 -0.44 10.43 -2.88
CA LYS A 49 -0.44 9.86 -4.24
C LYS A 49 -0.10 8.37 -4.23
N SER A 50 0.96 7.99 -3.52
CA SER A 50 1.33 6.59 -3.34
C SER A 50 0.24 5.77 -2.65
N PHE A 51 -0.38 6.32 -1.61
CA PHE A 51 -1.45 5.64 -0.87
C PHE A 51 -2.70 5.43 -1.73
N GLN A 52 -3.12 6.43 -2.50
CA GLN A 52 -4.25 6.34 -3.43
C GLN A 52 -3.96 5.35 -4.57
N GLN A 53 -2.75 5.35 -5.10
CA GLN A 53 -2.34 4.40 -6.13
C GLN A 53 -2.39 2.97 -5.59
N LEU A 54 -1.88 2.73 -4.38
CA LEU A 54 -2.01 1.45 -3.67
C LEU A 54 -3.47 1.03 -3.48
N LYS A 55 -4.36 1.94 -3.06
CA LYS A 55 -5.80 1.64 -2.93
C LYS A 55 -6.42 1.24 -4.26
N ARG A 56 -6.16 2.00 -5.33
CA ARG A 56 -6.66 1.66 -6.68
C ARG A 56 -6.21 0.27 -7.10
N TRP A 57 -4.93 -0.04 -6.94
CA TRP A 57 -4.41 -1.38 -7.24
C TRP A 57 -5.12 -2.47 -6.45
N LEU A 58 -5.29 -2.29 -5.13
CA LEU A 58 -5.99 -3.27 -4.30
C LEU A 58 -7.47 -3.44 -4.68
N THR A 59 -8.13 -2.39 -5.15
CA THR A 59 -9.55 -2.45 -5.57
C THR A 59 -9.75 -2.91 -7.01
N THR A 60 -8.73 -2.80 -7.86
CA THR A 60 -8.80 -3.14 -9.29
C THR A 60 -8.13 -4.47 -9.62
N SER A 61 -7.29 -5.00 -8.72
CA SER A 61 -6.61 -6.27 -8.96
C SER A 61 -7.60 -7.44 -9.03
N PRO A 62 -7.52 -8.32 -10.06
CA PRO A 62 -8.47 -9.41 -10.31
C PRO A 62 -8.39 -10.56 -9.29
N VAL A 63 -7.64 -10.41 -8.20
CA VAL A 63 -7.46 -11.43 -7.14
C VAL A 63 -8.79 -11.80 -6.44
N LEU A 64 -9.82 -10.97 -6.61
CA LEU A 64 -11.18 -11.21 -6.11
C LEU A 64 -12.11 -11.90 -7.13
N ILE A 65 -11.64 -12.18 -8.35
CA ILE A 65 -12.39 -12.98 -9.31
C ILE A 65 -12.18 -14.44 -8.90
N LEU A 66 -13.20 -15.07 -8.29
CA LEU A 66 -13.23 -16.52 -8.16
C LEU A 66 -12.98 -17.12 -9.56
N PRO A 67 -12.11 -18.13 -9.71
CA PRO A 67 -12.06 -18.85 -10.96
C PRO A 67 -13.46 -19.39 -11.20
N GLU A 68 -14.15 -18.89 -12.24
CA GLU A 68 -15.41 -19.45 -12.70
C GLU A 68 -15.15 -20.94 -12.97
N GLY A 69 -15.80 -21.78 -12.16
CA GLY A 69 -15.62 -23.23 -12.21
C GLY A 69 -15.99 -23.74 -13.60
N THR A 70 -15.08 -24.50 -14.19
CA THR A 70 -15.37 -25.44 -15.28
C THR A 70 -16.29 -26.55 -14.81
#